data_AF-A0A849QMA8-F1
#
_entry.id   AF-A0A849QMA8-F1
#
_cell.length_a   1.000
_cell.length_b   1.000
_cell.length_c   1.000
_cell.angle_alpha   90.00
_cell.angle_beta   90.00
_cell.angle_gamma   90.00
#
_symmetry.space_group_name_H-M   'P 1'
#
loop_
_entity.id
_entity.type
_entity.pdbx_description
1 polymer ?
#
loop_
_entity_poly.entity_id
_entity_poly.type
_entity_poly.pdbx_seq_one_letter_code
_entity_poly.pdbx_strand_id
1 'polypeptide(L)'
;MKAIKQITILVLILITLFASGCTDSGTQNAMTDLDTQDVVTEPEPNVVPSDNIVTDYDATLVKNYEIVETEDLSMKALEKPLSSYSSREIEQLPLNIRKIYRVVVQPGISKDELKSTLIQVVLDKTSENSDIDEIAIFAYDRKEDADGAYTLGTVNWCPNGDWAGVTPTIASTNDRSSYQYKFDIKDKVGNIDTLDTPTEREYEIYDYYNDLYDKEVTKIYETNEPEKSYYSFEEITKINEEIIAAENTFITEVAHKYNISEDETYAITIKVSVYQST
;
A
#
# COMPACT_ATOMS: atom_id res chain seq x y z
N MET A 1 15.53 13.59 -6.99
CA MET A 1 14.85 13.41 -5.68
C MET A 1 13.70 12.41 -5.74
N LYS A 2 12.62 12.57 -6.53
CA LYS A 2 11.53 11.56 -6.61
C LYS A 2 11.97 10.16 -7.09
N ALA A 3 12.91 10.09 -8.03
CA ALA A 3 13.34 8.82 -8.63
C ALA A 3 14.13 7.89 -7.69
N ILE A 4 14.83 8.45 -6.68
CA ILE A 4 15.68 7.66 -5.77
C ILE A 4 14.84 7.08 -4.61
N LYS A 5 13.87 7.85 -4.08
CA LYS A 5 12.87 7.32 -3.12
C LYS A 5 12.05 6.15 -3.70
N GLN A 6 11.74 6.19 -5.00
CA GLN A 6 11.05 5.07 -5.68
C GLN A 6 11.88 3.79 -5.79
N ILE A 7 13.21 3.88 -5.87
CA ILE A 7 14.10 2.71 -5.99
C ILE A 7 14.22 1.97 -4.66
N THR A 8 14.32 2.69 -3.54
CA THR A 8 14.39 2.09 -2.19
C THR A 8 13.08 1.37 -1.81
N ILE A 9 11.93 1.95 -2.19
CA ILE A 9 10.60 1.36 -1.98
C ILE A 9 10.42 0.08 -2.83
N LEU A 10 10.95 0.05 -4.06
CA LEU A 10 10.83 -1.13 -4.93
C LEU A 10 11.60 -2.35 -4.41
N VAL A 11 12.75 -2.15 -3.76
CA VAL A 11 13.58 -3.25 -3.23
C VAL A 11 12.96 -3.87 -1.97
N LEU A 12 12.28 -3.08 -1.12
CA LEU A 12 11.59 -3.59 0.07
C LEU A 12 10.31 -4.37 -0.29
N ILE A 13 9.57 -3.94 -1.32
CA ILE A 13 8.36 -4.62 -1.80
C ILE A 13 8.71 -5.93 -2.54
N LEU A 14 9.83 -6.00 -3.27
CA LEU A 14 10.21 -7.23 -3.96
C LEU A 14 10.57 -8.38 -3.00
N ILE A 15 11.08 -8.10 -1.80
CA ILE A 15 11.48 -9.13 -0.85
C ILE A 15 10.27 -9.79 -0.14
N THR A 16 9.14 -9.09 -0.03
CA THR A 16 7.92 -9.62 0.61
C THR A 16 7.02 -10.41 -0.35
N LEU A 17 7.17 -10.24 -1.67
CA LEU A 17 6.31 -10.91 -2.67
C LEU A 17 6.77 -12.31 -3.13
N PHE A 18 7.92 -12.81 -2.69
CA PHE A 18 8.44 -14.14 -3.07
C PHE A 18 8.29 -15.23 -2.00
N ALA A 19 7.61 -14.98 -0.89
CA ALA A 19 7.40 -15.97 0.18
C ALA A 19 6.11 -16.81 0.07
N SER A 20 5.28 -16.60 -0.96
CA SER A 20 4.06 -17.39 -1.20
C SER A 20 4.37 -18.53 -2.16
N GLY A 21 4.85 -19.63 -1.60
CA GLY A 21 5.34 -20.80 -2.33
C GLY A 21 4.32 -21.44 -3.28
N CYS A 22 4.84 -21.84 -4.44
CA CYS A 22 4.29 -22.88 -5.29
C CYS A 22 4.03 -24.14 -4.44
N THR A 23 2.78 -24.60 -4.37
CA THR A 23 2.48 -25.99 -4.11
C THR A 23 1.76 -26.59 -5.30
N ASP A 24 2.49 -27.51 -5.91
CA ASP A 24 2.09 -28.41 -6.99
C ASP A 24 1.05 -29.40 -6.46
N SER A 25 -0.07 -29.58 -7.15
CA SER A 25 -0.89 -30.78 -7.01
C SER A 25 -1.59 -31.12 -8.32
N GLY A 26 -1.26 -32.32 -8.80
CA GLY A 26 -1.62 -32.81 -10.12
C GLY A 26 -3.08 -33.26 -10.28
N THR A 27 -3.52 -33.09 -11.52
CA THR A 27 -4.44 -33.88 -12.36
C THR A 27 -5.25 -35.04 -11.72
N GLN A 28 -6.57 -35.04 -11.95
CA GLN A 28 -7.27 -36.18 -12.56
C GLN A 28 -8.58 -35.75 -13.26
N ASN A 29 -8.75 -36.26 -14.49
CA ASN A 29 -9.88 -36.04 -15.39
C ASN A 29 -11.16 -36.75 -14.93
N ALA A 30 -12.32 -36.17 -15.22
CA ALA A 30 -13.53 -36.93 -15.54
C ALA A 30 -14.37 -36.19 -16.59
N MET A 31 -14.57 -36.88 -17.70
CA MET A 31 -15.26 -36.50 -18.91
C MET A 31 -16.70 -36.99 -18.81
N THR A 32 -17.69 -36.13 -19.03
CA THR A 32 -19.05 -36.53 -19.41
C THR A 32 -19.66 -35.49 -20.34
N ASP A 33 -19.79 -35.88 -21.60
CA ASP A 33 -20.70 -35.30 -22.59
C ASP A 33 -22.14 -35.34 -22.08
N LEU A 34 -22.88 -34.24 -22.25
CA LEU A 34 -24.28 -34.33 -22.69
C LEU A 34 -24.76 -33.02 -23.31
N ASP A 35 -25.04 -33.14 -24.60
CA ASP A 35 -25.64 -32.23 -25.56
C ASP A 35 -27.07 -31.82 -25.17
N THR A 36 -27.40 -30.52 -25.14
CA THR A 36 -28.77 -30.02 -25.45
C THR A 36 -28.79 -28.51 -25.81
N GLN A 37 -29.04 -28.26 -27.10
CA GLN A 37 -29.80 -27.18 -27.77
C GLN A 37 -29.95 -25.75 -27.19
N ASP A 38 -29.67 -24.80 -28.09
CA ASP A 38 -29.94 -23.37 -28.10
C ASP A 38 -31.39 -22.97 -27.77
N VAL A 39 -31.53 -21.97 -26.88
CA VAL A 39 -32.61 -20.99 -26.91
C VAL A 39 -31.99 -19.61 -26.70
N VAL A 40 -31.99 -18.80 -27.77
CA VAL A 40 -31.61 -17.39 -27.75
C VAL A 40 -32.73 -16.59 -27.09
N THR A 41 -32.47 -16.06 -25.90
CA THR A 41 -33.26 -14.99 -25.29
C THR A 41 -32.33 -13.81 -24.98
N GLU A 42 -32.76 -12.65 -25.47
CA GLU A 42 -32.17 -11.32 -25.32
C GLU A 42 -31.88 -11.00 -23.85
N PRO A 43 -30.67 -10.52 -23.47
CA PRO A 43 -30.38 -10.25 -22.07
C PRO A 43 -31.04 -8.93 -21.63
N GLU A 44 -32.03 -9.04 -20.76
CA GLU A 44 -32.53 -7.93 -19.95
C GLU A 44 -31.41 -7.35 -19.07
N PRO A 45 -31.48 -6.04 -18.72
CA PRO A 45 -30.44 -5.36 -17.96
C PRO A 45 -30.18 -6.06 -16.62
N ASN A 46 -28.94 -6.51 -16.46
CA ASN A 46 -28.47 -7.24 -15.30
C ASN A 46 -28.52 -6.33 -14.06
N VAL A 47 -29.57 -6.48 -13.25
CA VAL A 47 -29.62 -5.96 -11.89
C VAL A 47 -28.66 -6.82 -11.08
N VAL A 48 -27.49 -6.24 -10.75
CA VAL A 48 -26.42 -6.91 -10.00
C VAL A 48 -26.93 -7.37 -8.62
N PRO A 49 -26.87 -8.66 -8.28
CA PRO A 49 -27.06 -9.12 -6.90
C PRO A 49 -25.81 -8.78 -6.09
N SER A 50 -25.89 -7.68 -5.35
CA SER A 50 -24.90 -7.19 -4.37
C SER A 50 -25.00 -7.99 -3.06
N ASP A 51 -24.64 -9.28 -3.07
CA ASP A 51 -24.69 -10.14 -1.87
C ASP A 51 -23.34 -10.74 -1.45
N ASN A 52 -22.21 -10.20 -1.91
CA ASN A 52 -20.96 -10.32 -1.16
C ASN A 52 -20.89 -9.22 -0.10
N ILE A 53 -21.75 -9.42 0.89
CA ILE A 53 -21.71 -8.92 2.27
C ILE A 53 -20.56 -7.96 2.57
N VAL A 54 -20.84 -6.66 2.53
CA VAL A 54 -20.04 -5.66 3.24
C VAL A 54 -20.45 -5.71 4.72
N THR A 55 -20.10 -6.78 5.44
CA THR A 55 -20.38 -6.89 6.89
C THR A 55 -19.67 -5.82 7.70
N ASP A 56 -18.57 -5.31 7.17
CA ASP A 56 -17.62 -4.47 7.89
C ASP A 56 -17.87 -2.97 7.68
N TYR A 57 -18.90 -2.59 6.90
CA TYR A 57 -19.24 -1.18 6.66
C TYR A 57 -20.42 -0.75 7.51
N ASP A 58 -20.17 0.26 8.32
CA ASP A 58 -21.19 1.02 9.02
C ASP A 58 -20.98 2.52 8.73
N ALA A 59 -21.91 3.12 7.99
CA ALA A 59 -21.88 4.54 7.65
C ALA A 59 -21.83 5.46 8.90
N THR A 60 -22.29 4.99 10.06
CA THR A 60 -22.23 5.75 11.33
C THR A 60 -20.85 5.75 11.97
N LEU A 61 -19.96 4.84 11.57
CA LEU A 61 -18.58 4.73 12.05
C LEU A 61 -17.57 5.47 11.16
N VAL A 62 -18.00 5.98 10.00
CA VAL A 62 -17.14 6.73 9.09
C VAL A 62 -16.61 8.00 9.77
N LYS A 63 -15.30 8.20 9.72
CA LYS A 63 -14.62 9.41 10.18
C LYS A 63 -14.24 10.32 9.03
N ASN A 64 -13.95 11.58 9.38
CA ASN A 64 -13.36 12.51 8.43
C ASN A 64 -11.99 12.01 7.99
N TYR A 65 -11.69 12.21 6.72
CA TYR A 65 -10.41 11.86 6.12
C TYR A 65 -9.97 12.91 5.11
N GLU A 66 -8.66 12.99 4.86
CA GLU A 66 -8.04 13.80 3.82
C GLU A 66 -7.27 12.89 2.87
N ILE A 67 -7.55 12.96 1.57
CA ILE A 67 -6.68 12.33 0.55
C ILE A 67 -5.51 13.27 0.31
N VAL A 68 -4.31 12.86 0.73
CA VAL A 68 -3.10 13.69 0.65
C VAL A 68 -2.27 13.39 -0.60
N GLU A 69 -2.45 12.21 -1.19
CA GLU A 69 -1.82 11.85 -2.46
C GLU A 69 -2.68 10.84 -3.24
N THR A 70 -2.57 10.90 -4.56
CA THR A 70 -3.22 9.97 -5.50
C THR A 70 -2.22 9.57 -6.56
N GLU A 71 -2.06 8.27 -6.78
CA GLU A 71 -1.21 7.73 -7.83
C GLU A 71 -2.07 6.95 -8.85
N ASP A 72 -1.75 7.11 -10.13
CA ASP A 72 -2.38 6.39 -11.23
C ASP A 72 -1.43 5.32 -11.74
N LEU A 73 -1.81 4.06 -11.55
CA LEU A 73 -1.06 2.89 -11.99
C LEU A 73 -1.79 2.13 -13.10
N SER A 74 -2.70 2.79 -13.81
CA SER A 74 -3.53 2.18 -14.84
C SER A 74 -2.67 1.57 -15.94
N MET A 75 -3.04 0.37 -16.38
CA MET A 75 -2.31 -0.41 -17.38
C MET A 75 -3.26 -1.22 -18.22
N LYS A 76 -2.80 -1.79 -19.35
CA LYS A 76 -3.62 -2.72 -20.12
C LYS A 76 -3.92 -3.96 -19.28
N ALA A 77 -5.18 -4.38 -19.22
CA ALA A 77 -5.57 -5.62 -18.55
C ALA A 77 -5.00 -6.80 -19.35
N LEU A 78 -4.25 -7.69 -18.70
CA LEU A 78 -3.59 -8.83 -19.33
C LEU A 78 -4.19 -10.13 -18.79
N GLU A 79 -4.29 -11.16 -19.62
CA GLU A 79 -4.65 -12.53 -19.22
C GLU A 79 -3.51 -13.54 -19.44
N LYS A 80 -2.43 -13.10 -20.12
CA LYS A 80 -1.22 -13.86 -20.40
C LYS A 80 0.00 -12.92 -20.32
N PRO A 81 1.25 -13.43 -20.26
CA PRO A 81 2.43 -12.59 -20.18
C PRO A 81 2.49 -11.54 -21.30
N LEU A 82 2.93 -10.31 -20.99
CA LEU A 82 2.98 -9.21 -21.95
C LEU A 82 3.71 -9.57 -23.25
N SER A 83 4.78 -10.37 -23.15
CA SER A 83 5.60 -10.84 -24.28
C SER A 83 4.86 -11.74 -25.28
N SER A 84 3.67 -12.24 -24.92
CA SER A 84 2.86 -13.12 -25.76
C SER A 84 1.80 -12.40 -26.59
N TYR A 85 1.70 -11.07 -26.47
CA TYR A 85 0.84 -10.24 -27.29
C TYR A 85 1.64 -9.54 -28.40
N SER A 86 1.03 -9.40 -29.56
CA SER A 86 1.45 -8.43 -30.57
C SER A 86 1.09 -7.01 -30.12
N SER A 87 1.78 -6.01 -30.67
CA SER A 87 1.46 -4.60 -30.41
C SER A 87 -0.01 -4.26 -30.71
N ARG A 88 -0.57 -4.83 -31.77
CA ARG A 88 -1.97 -4.63 -32.15
C ARG A 88 -2.94 -5.19 -31.12
N GLU A 89 -2.66 -6.37 -30.56
CA GLU A 89 -3.50 -6.93 -29.50
C GLU A 89 -3.43 -6.06 -28.25
N ILE A 90 -2.22 -5.60 -27.84
CA ILE A 90 -2.04 -4.72 -26.67
C ILE A 90 -2.87 -3.44 -26.79
N GLU A 91 -2.87 -2.81 -27.97
CA GLU A 91 -3.65 -1.60 -28.23
C GLU A 91 -5.16 -1.82 -28.02
N GLN A 92 -5.64 -3.01 -28.38
CA GLN A 92 -7.05 -3.42 -28.29
C GLN A 92 -7.48 -3.88 -26.90
N LEU A 93 -6.54 -4.19 -25.99
CA LEU A 93 -6.89 -4.59 -24.63
C LEU A 93 -7.58 -3.44 -23.88
N PRO A 94 -8.57 -3.74 -23.02
CA PRO A 94 -9.16 -2.74 -22.16
C PRO A 94 -8.11 -2.21 -21.17
N LEU A 95 -8.34 -0.99 -20.70
CA LEU A 95 -7.54 -0.40 -19.64
C LEU A 95 -8.07 -0.95 -18.31
N ASN A 96 -7.17 -1.49 -17.48
CA ASN A 96 -7.39 -1.66 -16.06
C ASN A 96 -7.10 -0.32 -15.39
N ILE A 97 -8.13 0.38 -14.90
CA ILE A 97 -7.97 1.63 -14.17
C ILE A 97 -7.62 1.34 -12.72
N ARG A 98 -6.38 1.64 -12.37
CA ARG A 98 -5.80 1.30 -11.07
C ARG A 98 -5.36 2.55 -10.32
N LYS A 99 -5.82 2.70 -9.08
CA LYS A 99 -5.51 3.87 -8.25
C LYS A 99 -4.92 3.49 -6.90
N ILE A 100 -3.99 4.31 -6.42
CA ILE A 100 -3.56 4.33 -5.03
C ILE A 100 -3.99 5.67 -4.42
N TYR A 101 -4.56 5.62 -3.23
CA TYR A 101 -4.84 6.79 -2.41
C TYR A 101 -4.07 6.71 -1.09
N ARG A 102 -3.40 7.79 -0.72
CA ARG A 102 -2.83 7.97 0.63
C ARG A 102 -3.76 8.88 1.40
N VAL A 103 -4.25 8.40 2.53
CA VAL A 103 -5.34 9.01 3.29
C VAL A 103 -4.91 9.26 4.71
N VAL A 104 -5.10 10.49 5.18
CA VAL A 104 -4.93 10.85 6.59
C VAL A 104 -6.28 10.78 7.28
N VAL A 105 -6.31 10.11 8.43
CA VAL A 105 -7.47 9.94 9.31
C VAL A 105 -7.08 10.39 10.71
N GLN A 106 -8.07 10.83 11.50
CA GLN A 106 -7.80 11.32 12.85
C GLN A 106 -7.11 10.27 13.74
N PRO A 107 -6.17 10.67 14.61
CA PRO A 107 -5.58 9.78 15.62
C PRO A 107 -6.63 9.17 16.56
N GLY A 108 -6.30 8.02 17.16
CA GLY A 108 -7.17 7.35 18.13
C GLY A 108 -8.40 6.67 17.52
N ILE A 109 -8.42 6.45 16.21
CA ILE A 109 -9.48 5.73 15.51
C ILE A 109 -9.50 4.25 15.92
N SER A 110 -10.69 3.68 16.09
CA SER A 110 -10.86 2.23 16.31
C SER A 110 -10.73 1.45 14.99
N LYS A 111 -10.55 0.12 15.09
CA LYS A 111 -10.42 -0.75 13.90
C LYS A 111 -11.67 -0.71 13.02
N ASP A 112 -12.86 -0.69 13.61
CA ASP A 112 -14.13 -0.69 12.86
C ASP A 112 -14.41 0.66 12.20
N GLU A 113 -14.09 1.77 12.89
CA GLU A 113 -14.15 3.11 12.32
C GLU A 113 -13.17 3.26 11.16
N LEU A 114 -11.94 2.75 11.29
CA LEU A 114 -10.95 2.77 10.22
C LEU A 114 -11.44 1.97 9.01
N LYS A 115 -11.88 0.72 9.20
CA LYS A 115 -12.43 -0.10 8.11
C LYS A 115 -13.58 0.59 7.39
N SER A 116 -14.57 1.08 8.13
CA SER A 116 -15.73 1.78 7.55
C SER A 116 -15.30 3.03 6.77
N THR A 117 -14.33 3.78 7.29
CA THR A 117 -13.79 4.97 6.62
C THR A 117 -13.06 4.61 5.32
N LEU A 118 -12.24 3.55 5.32
CA LEU A 118 -11.53 3.13 4.11
C LEU A 118 -12.49 2.56 3.04
N ILE A 119 -13.55 1.85 3.45
CA ILE A 119 -14.62 1.44 2.53
C ILE A 119 -15.31 2.67 1.96
N GLN A 120 -15.60 3.69 2.78
CA GLN A 120 -16.21 4.93 2.30
C GLN A 120 -15.37 5.59 1.21
N VAL A 121 -14.04 5.65 1.37
CA VAL A 121 -13.15 6.20 0.33
C VAL A 121 -13.30 5.43 -0.99
N VAL A 122 -13.38 4.09 -0.95
CA VAL A 122 -13.61 3.27 -2.16
C VAL A 122 -14.97 3.59 -2.78
N LEU A 123 -16.04 3.66 -1.97
CA LEU A 123 -17.39 3.99 -2.45
C LEU A 123 -17.43 5.38 -3.09
N ASP A 124 -16.83 6.37 -2.47
CA ASP A 124 -16.75 7.73 -3.01
C ASP A 124 -16.04 7.72 -4.37
N LYS A 125 -14.87 7.08 -4.46
CA LYS A 125 -14.07 7.08 -5.70
C LYS A 125 -14.67 6.25 -6.82
N THR A 126 -15.29 5.13 -6.51
CA THR A 126 -16.01 4.33 -7.51
C THR A 126 -17.35 4.96 -7.92
N SER A 127 -17.96 5.79 -7.07
CA SER A 127 -19.13 6.59 -7.46
C SER A 127 -18.76 7.78 -8.37
N GLU A 128 -17.58 8.38 -8.17
CA GLU A 128 -17.02 9.42 -9.04
C GLU A 128 -16.60 8.86 -10.41
N ASN A 129 -16.04 7.64 -10.42
CA ASN A 129 -15.64 6.93 -11.63
C ASN A 129 -15.88 5.43 -11.48
N SER A 130 -16.97 4.94 -12.09
CA SER A 130 -17.35 3.52 -12.06
C SER A 130 -16.40 2.61 -12.83
N ASP A 131 -15.53 3.17 -13.68
CA ASP A 131 -14.58 2.40 -14.48
C ASP A 131 -13.30 2.07 -13.70
N ILE A 132 -13.16 2.57 -12.46
CA ILE A 132 -12.03 2.14 -11.60
C ILE A 132 -12.15 0.64 -11.33
N ASP A 133 -11.09 -0.08 -11.66
CA ASP A 133 -11.01 -1.53 -11.53
C ASP A 133 -10.26 -1.97 -10.27
N GLU A 134 -9.30 -1.20 -9.76
CA GLU A 134 -8.59 -1.56 -8.52
C GLU A 134 -8.24 -0.32 -7.71
N ILE A 135 -8.41 -0.41 -6.39
CA ILE A 135 -8.05 0.65 -5.44
C ILE A 135 -7.17 0.07 -4.32
N ALA A 136 -6.02 0.69 -4.08
CA ALA A 136 -5.28 0.61 -2.81
C ALA A 136 -5.53 1.87 -2.01
N ILE A 137 -5.69 1.72 -0.70
CA ILE A 137 -5.63 2.85 0.23
C ILE A 137 -4.58 2.57 1.28
N PHE A 138 -3.73 3.57 1.52
CA PHE A 138 -2.74 3.59 2.60
C PHE A 138 -3.19 4.65 3.62
N ALA A 139 -3.40 4.24 4.87
CA ALA A 139 -3.98 5.09 5.91
C ALA A 139 -2.92 5.54 6.92
N TYR A 140 -2.96 6.82 7.26
CA TYR A 140 -2.01 7.51 8.13
C TYR A 140 -2.75 8.31 9.21
N ASP A 141 -2.14 8.45 10.38
CA ASP A 141 -2.57 9.37 11.44
C ASP A 141 -1.96 10.78 11.30
N ARG A 142 -0.89 10.91 10.51
CA ARG A 142 -0.21 12.18 10.21
C ARG A 142 0.07 12.33 8.72
N LYS A 143 0.07 13.57 8.23
CA LYS A 143 0.35 13.88 6.82
C LYS A 143 1.83 13.79 6.50
N GLU A 144 2.67 14.11 7.47
CA GLU A 144 4.13 14.09 7.38
C GLU A 144 4.66 12.68 7.11
N ASP A 145 3.91 11.65 7.53
CA ASP A 145 4.28 10.24 7.37
C ASP A 145 3.78 9.65 6.04
N ALA A 146 3.00 10.41 5.26
CA ALA A 146 2.26 9.90 4.11
C ALA A 146 3.13 9.55 2.90
N ASP A 147 4.43 9.86 2.90
CA ASP A 147 5.37 9.46 1.84
C ASP A 147 6.03 8.09 2.11
N GLY A 148 5.82 7.52 3.30
CA GLY A 148 6.36 6.24 3.73
C GLY A 148 5.35 5.09 3.73
N ALA A 149 5.65 4.06 4.54
CA ALA A 149 4.72 2.99 4.83
C ALA A 149 3.54 3.52 5.66
N TYR A 150 2.35 2.95 5.46
CA TYR A 150 1.15 3.30 6.24
C TYR A 150 1.40 3.19 7.74
N THR A 151 0.84 4.12 8.52
CA THR A 151 0.96 4.10 9.99
C THR A 151 -0.27 3.51 10.67
N LEU A 152 -1.42 3.40 9.99
CA LEU A 152 -2.66 2.83 10.57
C LEU A 152 -3.09 1.53 9.89
N GLY A 153 -3.07 1.47 8.57
CA GLY A 153 -3.45 0.27 7.84
C GLY A 153 -3.58 0.49 6.35
N THR A 154 -3.95 -0.56 5.64
CA THR A 154 -4.26 -0.53 4.22
C THR A 154 -5.51 -1.35 3.91
N VAL A 155 -6.19 -0.98 2.82
CA VAL A 155 -7.21 -1.82 2.19
C VAL A 155 -6.94 -1.90 0.69
N ASN A 156 -7.12 -3.11 0.16
CA ASN A 156 -7.21 -3.35 -1.28
C ASN A 156 -8.65 -3.70 -1.63
N TRP A 157 -9.20 -3.00 -2.63
CA TRP A 157 -10.45 -3.34 -3.29
C TRP A 157 -10.15 -3.79 -4.71
N CYS A 158 -10.19 -5.10 -4.92
CA CYS A 158 -9.80 -5.76 -6.17
C CYS A 158 -10.38 -7.19 -6.24
N PRO A 159 -10.34 -7.87 -7.41
CA PRO A 159 -10.83 -9.24 -7.57
C PRO A 159 -10.17 -10.21 -6.58
N ASN A 160 -10.96 -10.92 -5.79
CA ASN A 160 -10.52 -11.85 -4.75
C ASN A 160 -9.59 -11.22 -3.68
N GLY A 161 -9.54 -9.88 -3.59
CA GLY A 161 -8.72 -9.16 -2.62
C GLY A 161 -7.21 -9.11 -2.94
N ASP A 162 -6.78 -9.60 -4.10
CA ASP A 162 -5.37 -9.60 -4.50
C ASP A 162 -5.13 -8.71 -5.73
N TRP A 163 -3.99 -8.02 -5.72
CA TRP A 163 -3.56 -7.15 -6.80
C TRP A 163 -3.37 -7.91 -8.11
N ALA A 164 -3.63 -7.23 -9.24
CA ALA A 164 -3.46 -7.77 -10.58
C ALA A 164 -4.40 -8.95 -10.91
N GLY A 165 -5.53 -9.05 -10.20
CA GLY A 165 -6.60 -10.00 -10.51
C GLY A 165 -7.53 -9.58 -11.65
N VAL A 166 -7.39 -8.35 -12.17
CA VAL A 166 -8.26 -7.82 -13.23
C VAL A 166 -7.89 -8.38 -14.60
N THR A 167 -8.82 -9.15 -15.16
CA THR A 167 -8.73 -9.69 -16.53
C THR A 167 -9.32 -8.70 -17.54
N PRO A 168 -9.04 -8.86 -18.85
CA PRO A 168 -9.72 -8.10 -19.90
C PRO A 168 -11.24 -8.18 -19.82
N THR A 169 -11.77 -9.34 -19.46
CA THR A 169 -13.22 -9.53 -19.28
C THR A 169 -13.74 -8.65 -18.17
N ILE A 170 -13.13 -8.71 -16.96
CA ILE A 170 -13.53 -7.87 -15.82
C ILE A 170 -13.49 -6.38 -16.17
N ALA A 171 -12.40 -5.92 -16.79
CA ALA A 171 -12.23 -4.51 -17.16
C ALA A 171 -13.24 -4.06 -18.23
N SER A 172 -13.59 -4.92 -19.18
CA SER A 172 -14.53 -4.57 -20.25
C SER A 172 -16.00 -4.66 -19.85
N THR A 173 -16.35 -5.54 -18.91
CA THR A 173 -17.74 -5.73 -18.46
C THR A 173 -18.08 -4.98 -17.18
N ASN A 174 -17.08 -4.42 -16.49
CA ASN A 174 -17.23 -3.81 -15.16
C ASN A 174 -17.82 -4.80 -14.13
N ASP A 175 -17.48 -6.09 -14.24
CA ASP A 175 -17.96 -7.12 -13.31
C ASP A 175 -17.20 -7.03 -11.99
N ARG A 176 -17.92 -6.72 -10.90
CA ARG A 176 -17.37 -6.60 -9.54
C ARG A 176 -17.80 -7.74 -8.61
N SER A 177 -18.43 -8.79 -9.12
CA SER A 177 -18.98 -9.89 -8.30
C SER A 177 -17.92 -10.64 -7.48
N SER A 178 -16.68 -10.68 -7.94
CA SER A 178 -15.54 -11.32 -7.27
C SER A 178 -14.76 -10.39 -6.34
N TYR A 179 -15.12 -9.12 -6.24
CA TYR A 179 -14.32 -8.14 -5.51
C TYR A 179 -14.44 -8.31 -4.00
N GLN A 180 -13.34 -8.05 -3.32
CA GLN A 180 -13.26 -8.12 -1.86
C GLN A 180 -12.50 -6.91 -1.32
N TYR A 181 -12.79 -6.57 -0.07
CA TYR A 181 -11.98 -5.66 0.72
C TYR A 181 -10.99 -6.48 1.55
N LYS A 182 -9.71 -6.42 1.21
CA LYS A 182 -8.64 -7.07 1.99
C LYS A 182 -7.93 -6.02 2.82
N PHE A 183 -8.15 -6.07 4.12
CA PHE A 183 -7.55 -5.16 5.08
C PHE A 183 -6.27 -5.73 5.67
N ASP A 184 -5.30 -4.86 5.91
CA ASP A 184 -4.20 -5.07 6.83
C ASP A 184 -4.13 -3.87 7.78
N ILE A 185 -4.58 -4.06 9.02
CA ILE A 185 -4.72 -3.01 10.02
C ILE A 185 -3.70 -3.25 11.12
N LYS A 186 -2.94 -2.21 11.45
CA LYS A 186 -1.92 -2.25 12.50
C LYS A 186 -2.51 -2.58 13.86
N ASP A 187 -1.73 -3.25 14.70
CA ASP A 187 -2.21 -3.74 15.99
C ASP A 187 -2.50 -2.60 16.96
N LYS A 188 -1.78 -1.49 16.83
CA LYS A 188 -2.00 -0.27 17.63
C LYS A 188 -3.39 0.34 17.46
N VAL A 189 -4.04 0.15 16.30
CA VAL A 189 -5.32 0.79 15.98
C VAL A 189 -6.40 0.27 16.94
N GLY A 190 -7.02 1.20 17.67
CA GLY A 190 -8.00 0.90 18.72
C GLY A 190 -7.45 0.31 20.03
N ASN A 191 -6.13 0.11 20.16
CA ASN A 191 -5.51 -0.58 21.29
C ASN A 191 -4.35 0.19 21.95
N ILE A 192 -4.06 1.42 21.53
CA ILE A 192 -2.88 2.11 22.02
C ILE A 192 -3.12 2.81 23.36
N ASP A 193 -2.15 2.69 24.27
CA ASP A 193 -2.12 3.53 25.47
C ASP A 193 -1.73 4.96 25.05
N THR A 194 -2.40 5.93 25.67
CA THR A 194 -2.04 7.35 25.58
C THR A 194 -0.57 7.63 25.90
N LEU A 195 0.08 6.84 26.75
CA LEU A 195 1.49 6.98 27.08
C LEU A 195 2.43 6.56 25.93
N ASP A 196 1.99 5.62 25.10
CA ASP A 196 2.75 5.11 23.95
C ASP A 196 2.56 6.00 22.72
N THR A 197 1.54 6.85 22.71
CA THR A 197 1.32 7.84 21.66
C THR A 197 2.39 8.93 21.75
N PRO A 198 3.15 9.21 20.67
CA PRO A 198 4.08 10.31 20.66
C PRO A 198 3.36 11.65 20.79
N THR A 199 3.96 12.55 21.55
CA THR A 199 3.52 13.94 21.64
C THR A 199 3.95 14.72 20.40
N GLU A 200 3.31 15.85 20.13
CA GLU A 200 3.75 16.79 19.07
C GLU A 200 5.23 17.16 19.18
N ARG A 201 5.74 17.28 20.42
CA ARG A 201 7.16 17.57 20.66
C ARG A 201 8.06 16.40 20.28
N GLU A 202 7.66 15.18 20.61
CA GLU A 202 8.40 13.97 20.22
C GLU A 202 8.40 13.80 18.71
N TYR A 203 7.28 14.08 18.03
CA TYR A 203 7.22 14.13 16.57
C TYR A 203 8.13 15.20 15.97
N GLU A 204 8.13 16.44 16.49
CA GLU A 204 9.02 17.51 16.00
C GLU A 204 10.51 17.12 16.09
N ILE A 205 10.88 16.43 17.18
CA ILE A 205 12.25 15.92 17.39
C ILE A 205 12.55 14.81 16.38
N TYR A 206 11.64 13.86 16.22
CA TYR A 206 11.78 12.74 15.30
C TYR A 206 11.83 13.18 13.83
N ASP A 207 10.95 14.08 13.41
CA ASP A 207 10.91 14.60 12.04
C ASP A 207 12.23 15.30 11.67
N TYR A 208 12.83 16.04 12.62
CA TYR A 208 14.16 16.64 12.43
C TYR A 208 15.27 15.60 12.35
N TYR A 209 15.24 14.57 13.22
CA TYR A 209 16.17 13.44 13.13
C TYR A 209 16.05 12.73 11.78
N ASN A 210 14.83 12.45 11.32
CA ASN A 210 14.58 11.78 10.05
C ASN A 210 15.05 12.62 8.85
N ASP A 211 14.88 13.95 8.87
CA ASP A 211 15.40 14.82 7.82
C ASP A 211 16.95 14.78 7.74
N LEU A 212 17.64 14.69 8.88
CA LEU A 212 19.09 14.50 8.91
C LEU A 212 19.48 13.10 8.40
N TYR A 213 18.78 12.07 8.86
CA TYR A 213 18.99 10.69 8.46
C TYR A 213 18.82 10.51 6.94
N ASP A 214 17.69 10.95 6.38
CA ASP A 214 17.37 10.86 4.95
C ASP A 214 18.43 11.56 4.09
N LYS A 215 18.89 12.74 4.51
CA LYS A 215 19.93 13.50 3.80
C LYS A 215 21.25 12.76 3.75
N GLU A 216 21.71 12.21 4.87
CA GLU A 216 22.98 11.50 4.88
C GLU A 216 22.87 10.15 4.17
N VAL A 217 21.80 9.37 4.41
CA VAL A 217 21.58 8.11 3.71
C VAL A 217 21.59 8.33 2.20
N THR A 218 20.89 9.35 1.71
CA THR A 218 20.91 9.73 0.29
C THR A 218 22.33 10.01 -0.19
N LYS A 219 23.10 10.82 0.56
CA LYS A 219 24.50 11.15 0.22
C LYS A 219 25.41 9.93 0.21
N ILE A 220 25.25 8.99 1.15
CA ILE A 220 26.03 7.75 1.22
C ILE A 220 25.75 6.89 -0.01
N TYR A 221 24.48 6.70 -0.39
CA TYR A 221 24.11 5.97 -1.60
C TYR A 221 24.63 6.65 -2.88
N GLU A 222 24.50 7.97 -2.98
CA GLU A 222 25.02 8.73 -4.12
C GLU A 222 26.55 8.67 -4.24
N THR A 223 27.25 8.53 -3.11
CA THR A 223 28.72 8.40 -3.08
C THR A 223 29.17 6.99 -3.47
N ASN A 224 28.43 5.95 -3.07
CA ASN A 224 28.77 4.54 -3.30
C ASN A 224 28.21 3.98 -4.63
N GLU A 225 28.09 4.81 -5.68
CA GLU A 225 27.64 4.50 -7.08
C GLU A 225 26.15 4.84 -7.37
N PRO A 226 25.84 6.05 -7.88
CA PRO A 226 24.47 6.55 -8.02
C PRO A 226 23.64 5.88 -9.13
N GLU A 227 24.27 5.13 -10.03
CA GLU A 227 23.61 4.46 -11.16
C GLU A 227 23.43 2.95 -10.95
N LYS A 228 23.83 2.42 -9.79
CA LYS A 228 23.77 0.99 -9.52
C LYS A 228 22.33 0.56 -9.23
N SER A 229 21.82 -0.38 -10.01
CA SER A 229 20.50 -0.97 -9.77
C SER A 229 20.51 -2.07 -8.71
N TYR A 230 21.69 -2.55 -8.31
CA TYR A 230 21.85 -3.64 -7.36
C TYR A 230 23.18 -3.58 -6.61
N TYR A 231 23.13 -3.75 -5.29
CA TYR A 231 24.32 -3.86 -4.43
C TYR A 231 24.52 -5.30 -3.99
N SER A 232 25.77 -5.75 -3.96
CA SER A 232 26.14 -7.01 -3.31
C SER A 232 25.93 -6.93 -1.80
N PHE A 233 25.86 -8.10 -1.16
CA PHE A 233 25.72 -8.17 0.31
C PHE A 233 26.86 -7.45 1.05
N GLU A 234 28.10 -7.55 0.55
CA GLU A 234 29.26 -6.87 1.14
C GLU A 234 29.14 -5.35 1.03
N GLU A 235 28.66 -4.83 -0.10
CA GLU A 235 28.43 -3.39 -0.30
C GLU A 235 27.31 -2.86 0.59
N ILE A 236 26.20 -3.61 0.71
CA ILE A 236 25.11 -3.27 1.64
C ILE A 236 25.63 -3.22 3.07
N THR A 237 26.47 -4.20 3.46
CA THR A 237 27.06 -4.24 4.81
C THR A 237 27.92 -3.00 5.07
N LYS A 238 28.78 -2.62 4.12
CA LYS A 238 29.61 -1.42 4.22
C LYS A 238 28.78 -0.13 4.31
N ILE A 239 27.75 0.00 3.47
CA ILE A 239 26.85 1.15 3.49
C ILE A 239 26.13 1.24 4.85
N ASN A 240 25.66 0.13 5.39
CA ASN A 240 25.01 0.10 6.70
C ASN A 240 25.96 0.53 7.82
N GLU A 241 27.23 0.10 7.79
CA GLU A 241 28.25 0.56 8.74
C GLU A 241 28.48 2.06 8.66
N GLU A 242 28.50 2.65 7.45
CA GLU A 242 28.62 4.10 7.24
C GLU A 242 27.41 4.85 7.81
N ILE A 243 26.19 4.33 7.60
CA ILE A 243 24.96 4.92 8.13
C ILE A 243 24.95 4.89 9.66
N ILE A 244 25.28 3.75 10.27
CA ILE A 244 25.35 3.59 11.73
C ILE A 244 26.41 4.52 12.33
N ALA A 245 27.56 4.66 11.67
CA ALA A 245 28.61 5.56 12.12
C ALA A 245 28.14 7.04 12.08
N ALA A 246 27.37 7.41 11.06
CA ALA A 246 26.84 8.76 10.92
C ALA A 246 25.70 9.06 11.92
N GLU A 247 24.90 8.05 12.29
CA GLU A 247 23.75 8.21 13.19
C GLU A 247 24.10 8.87 14.53
N ASN A 248 25.23 8.50 15.14
CA ASN A 248 25.70 9.13 16.38
C ASN A 248 25.88 10.64 16.25
N THR A 249 26.25 11.12 15.06
CA THR A 249 26.41 12.56 14.77
C THR A 249 25.04 13.25 14.77
N PHE A 250 24.02 12.63 14.18
CA PHE A 250 22.67 13.21 14.12
C PHE A 250 22.02 13.25 15.49
N ILE A 251 22.19 12.19 16.29
CA ILE A 251 21.68 12.15 17.66
C ILE A 251 22.28 13.30 18.49
N THR A 252 23.60 13.50 18.40
CA THR A 252 24.28 14.61 19.07
C THR A 252 23.71 15.97 18.61
N GLU A 253 23.51 16.15 17.30
CA GLU A 253 22.97 17.38 16.73
C GLU A 253 21.54 17.66 17.19
N VAL A 254 20.67 16.65 17.16
CA VAL A 254 19.27 16.73 17.59
C VAL A 254 19.21 17.06 19.08
N ALA A 255 20.00 16.37 19.92
CA ALA A 255 20.11 16.62 21.35
C ALA A 255 20.50 18.07 21.65
N HIS A 256 21.51 18.59 20.97
CA HIS A 256 21.95 19.97 21.12
C HIS A 256 20.88 20.98 20.65
N LYS A 257 20.22 20.75 19.51
CA LYS A 257 19.18 21.64 18.97
C LYS A 257 18.00 21.78 19.92
N TYR A 258 17.58 20.68 20.53
CA TYR A 258 16.38 20.62 21.36
C TYR A 258 16.66 20.72 22.87
N ASN A 259 17.94 20.85 23.26
CA ASN A 259 18.41 20.94 24.63
C ASN A 259 17.91 19.78 25.51
N ILE A 260 18.09 18.56 24.98
CA ILE A 260 17.81 17.27 25.64
C ILE A 260 19.08 16.42 25.63
N SER A 261 19.09 15.29 26.34
CA SER A 261 20.22 14.36 26.27
C SER A 261 20.20 13.53 24.97
N GLU A 262 21.35 12.96 24.61
CA GLU A 262 21.43 11.97 23.52
C GLU A 262 20.57 10.73 23.85
N ASP A 263 20.58 10.27 25.11
CA ASP A 263 19.73 9.18 25.59
C ASP A 263 18.23 9.47 25.42
N GLU A 264 17.81 10.71 25.73
CA GLU A 264 16.42 11.15 25.55
C GLU A 264 16.07 11.22 24.06
N THR A 265 17.00 11.69 23.22
CA THR A 265 16.84 11.69 21.76
C THR A 265 16.63 10.27 21.23
N TYR A 266 17.49 9.32 21.62
CA TYR A 266 17.35 7.90 21.26
C TYR A 266 16.01 7.31 21.72
N ALA A 267 15.58 7.61 22.96
CA ALA A 267 14.31 7.13 23.47
C ALA A 267 13.12 7.63 22.62
N ILE A 268 13.16 8.89 22.21
CA ILE A 268 12.14 9.50 21.35
C ILE A 268 12.13 8.86 19.95
N THR A 269 13.30 8.70 19.32
CA THR A 269 13.37 8.11 17.97
C THR A 269 12.88 6.67 17.93
N ILE A 270 13.21 5.89 18.96
CA ILE A 270 12.71 4.52 19.14
C ILE A 270 11.20 4.54 19.35
N LYS A 271 10.69 5.38 20.27
CA LYS A 271 9.26 5.47 20.58
C LYS A 271 8.44 5.76 19.33
N VAL A 272 8.81 6.79 18.56
CA VAL A 272 8.07 7.17 17.35
C VAL A 272 8.16 6.08 16.28
N SER A 273 9.34 5.51 16.05
CA SER A 273 9.52 4.43 15.06
C SER A 273 8.70 3.18 15.39
N VAL A 274 8.65 2.79 16.67
CA VAL A 274 7.81 1.68 17.15
C VAL A 274 6.34 2.01 16.99
N TYR A 275 5.92 3.22 17.40
CA TYR A 275 4.55 3.68 17.22
C TYR A 275 4.13 3.67 15.75
N GLN A 276 4.98 4.06 14.81
CA GLN A 276 4.64 4.04 13.38
C GLN A 276 4.62 2.61 12.81
N SER A 277 5.39 1.68 13.39
CA SER A 277 5.57 0.32 12.86
C SER A 277 4.54 -0.69 13.37
N THR A 278 4.09 -0.54 14.63
CA THR A 278 3.11 -1.41 15.31
C THR A 278 1.67 -1.11 14.92
#